data_AF-A0A918TE78-F1
#
_entry.id   AF-A0A918TE78-F1
#
_cell.length_a   1.000
_cell.length_b   1.000
_cell.length_c   1.000
_cell.angle_alpha   90.00
_cell.angle_beta   90.00
_cell.angle_gamma   90.00
#
_symmetry.space_group_name_H-M   'P 1'
#
loop_
_entity.id
_entity.type
_entity.pdbx_description
1 polymer ?
#
loop_
_entity_poly.entity_id
_entity_poly.type
_entity_poly.pdbx_seq_one_letter_code
_entity_poly.pdbx_strand_id
1 'polypeptide(L)'
;MKTLLPFLATALVGLAACSSTDTPENANLPATTLDVDAPVLTARGLGKGWEQQWQTVSNDGQSYEIRYRHQSDPFEQLVIYGSTKPFPKRAKPPVLTTPSRDGLYEDDPGIKTPQSWKSTRVMGQTVRWYQEDVADGADGSYYSTEGFPLTSPEGKTGYYRLVIESVTGAAPARFSKVGW
;
A
#
# COMPACT_ATOMS: atom_id res chain seq x y z
N MET A 1 -87.83 10.89 -13.22
CA MET A 1 -87.06 12.04 -12.71
C MET A 1 -85.61 11.57 -12.58
N LYS A 2 -84.74 11.87 -13.57
CA LYS A 2 -83.68 12.89 -13.47
C LYS A 2 -83.05 13.01 -12.08
N THR A 3 -81.88 12.45 -11.85
CA THR A 3 -80.69 13.22 -11.41
C THR A 3 -79.42 12.48 -11.83
N LEU A 4 -78.44 13.25 -12.27
CA LEU A 4 -77.15 12.90 -12.88
C LEU A 4 -76.03 13.43 -11.97
N LEU A 5 -74.85 12.77 -12.04
CA LEU A 5 -73.48 13.23 -11.69
C LEU A 5 -73.03 13.18 -10.20
N PRO A 6 -71.71 13.16 -9.90
CA PRO A 6 -70.54 12.99 -10.76
C PRO A 6 -69.45 11.98 -10.28
N PHE A 7 -68.54 11.72 -11.24
CA PHE A 7 -67.14 11.30 -11.13
C PHE A 7 -66.39 11.69 -9.86
N LEU A 8 -65.60 10.75 -9.33
CA LEU A 8 -64.30 11.04 -8.73
C LEU A 8 -63.28 10.01 -9.25
N ALA A 9 -62.43 10.43 -10.19
CA ALA A 9 -61.27 9.67 -10.61
C ALA A 9 -60.13 9.98 -9.62
N THR A 10 -59.70 8.99 -8.84
CA THR A 10 -58.51 9.12 -8.00
C THR A 10 -57.29 8.85 -8.87
N ALA A 11 -56.54 9.91 -9.17
CA ALA A 11 -55.23 9.81 -9.78
C ALA A 11 -54.25 9.16 -8.79
N LEU A 12 -53.74 7.98 -9.12
CA LEU A 12 -52.57 7.40 -8.46
C LEU A 12 -51.36 8.23 -8.90
N VAL A 13 -50.85 9.07 -8.00
CA VAL A 13 -49.52 9.68 -8.13
C VAL A 13 -48.51 8.57 -7.86
N GLY A 14 -47.92 8.01 -8.91
CA GLY A 14 -46.74 7.17 -8.80
C GLY A 14 -45.58 8.03 -8.33
N LEU A 15 -45.19 7.89 -7.06
CA LEU A 15 -43.88 8.34 -6.60
C LEU A 15 -42.82 7.51 -7.32
N ALA A 16 -42.14 8.13 -8.29
CA ALA A 16 -40.85 7.65 -8.74
C ALA A 16 -39.88 7.77 -7.56
N ALA A 17 -39.62 6.64 -6.90
CA ALA A 17 -38.47 6.53 -6.01
C ALA A 17 -37.22 6.62 -6.89
N CYS A 18 -36.60 7.79 -6.93
CA CYS A 18 -35.18 7.89 -7.24
C CYS A 18 -34.44 7.20 -6.10
N SER A 19 -34.32 5.87 -6.17
CA SER A 19 -33.27 5.18 -5.45
C SER A 19 -31.97 5.63 -6.09
N SER A 20 -31.33 6.65 -5.52
CA SER A 20 -29.91 6.86 -5.71
C SER A 20 -29.22 5.62 -5.17
N THR A 21 -29.00 4.64 -6.04
CA THR A 21 -27.90 3.71 -5.87
C THR A 21 -26.64 4.53 -6.05
N ASP A 22 -26.28 5.28 -5.01
CA ASP A 22 -24.89 5.60 -4.72
C ASP A 22 -24.23 4.25 -4.45
N THR A 23 -23.90 3.58 -5.55
CA THR A 23 -22.89 2.55 -5.54
C THR A 23 -21.65 3.29 -5.09
N PRO A 24 -21.07 3.02 -3.91
CA PRO A 24 -19.72 3.49 -3.66
C PRO A 24 -18.90 2.91 -4.80
N GLU A 25 -18.39 3.81 -5.63
CA GLU A 25 -17.47 3.51 -6.70
C GLU A 25 -16.26 2.84 -6.04
N ASN A 26 -16.36 1.51 -5.89
CA ASN A 26 -15.22 0.63 -5.82
C ASN A 26 -14.54 0.78 -7.18
N ALA A 27 -13.85 1.89 -7.37
CA ALA A 27 -12.81 2.03 -8.36
C ALA A 27 -11.70 1.07 -7.91
N ASN A 28 -11.93 -0.21 -8.20
CA ASN A 28 -10.91 -1.12 -8.64
C ASN A 28 -10.23 -0.36 -9.79
N LEU A 29 -9.22 0.47 -9.45
CA LEU A 29 -8.41 1.12 -10.46
C LEU A 29 -7.98 -0.03 -11.37
N PRO A 30 -8.28 0.01 -12.69
CA PRO A 30 -7.69 -0.95 -13.60
C PRO A 30 -6.19 -0.92 -13.34
N ALA A 31 -5.51 -2.06 -13.43
CA ALA A 31 -4.06 -2.09 -13.33
C ALA A 31 -3.52 -1.11 -14.39
N THR A 32 -3.25 0.14 -13.98
CA THR A 32 -2.83 1.19 -14.88
C THR A 32 -1.49 0.71 -15.38
N THR A 33 -1.40 0.43 -16.67
CA THR A 33 -0.15 0.05 -17.31
C THR A 33 0.82 1.21 -17.06
N LEU A 34 1.72 1.02 -16.09
CA LEU A 34 2.79 1.96 -15.83
C LEU A 34 3.71 1.90 -17.04
N ASP A 35 3.92 3.04 -17.69
CA ASP A 35 4.90 3.18 -18.76
C ASP A 35 6.31 3.21 -18.15
N VAL A 36 6.80 2.04 -17.75
CA VAL A 36 8.04 1.85 -17.02
C VAL A 36 8.73 0.57 -17.50
N ASP A 37 10.05 0.62 -17.64
CA ASP A 37 10.84 -0.50 -18.19
C ASP A 37 10.95 -1.68 -17.21
N ALA A 38 10.94 -1.38 -15.91
CA ALA A 38 11.01 -2.38 -14.85
C ALA A 38 9.68 -3.14 -14.74
N PRO A 39 9.69 -4.48 -14.59
CA PRO A 39 8.45 -5.22 -14.37
C PRO A 39 7.69 -4.72 -13.13
N VAL A 40 6.40 -4.48 -13.29
CA VAL A 40 5.55 -3.90 -12.26
C VAL A 40 5.11 -4.98 -11.29
N LEU A 41 5.38 -4.78 -9.99
CA LEU A 41 4.83 -5.60 -8.93
C LEU A 41 3.52 -5.00 -8.44
N THR A 42 2.58 -5.86 -8.08
CA THR A 42 1.30 -5.52 -7.48
C THR A 42 1.17 -6.14 -6.09
N ALA A 43 0.25 -5.62 -5.29
CA ALA A 43 -0.04 -6.10 -3.95
C ALA A 43 -1.36 -6.87 -3.84
N ARG A 44 -1.81 -7.52 -4.93
CA ARG A 44 -3.10 -8.23 -5.00
C ARG A 44 -3.24 -9.31 -3.92
N GLY A 45 -2.14 -9.87 -3.45
CA GLY A 45 -2.14 -10.90 -2.39
C GLY A 45 -2.49 -10.38 -0.99
N LEU A 46 -2.57 -9.06 -0.77
CA LEU A 46 -2.92 -8.49 0.54
C LEU A 46 -4.40 -8.69 0.89
N GLY A 47 -5.25 -8.88 -0.11
CA GLY A 47 -6.67 -9.19 0.08
C GLY A 47 -7.55 -7.95 0.27
N LYS A 48 -8.77 -8.18 0.77
CA LYS A 48 -9.81 -7.17 0.91
C LYS A 48 -9.36 -6.03 1.84
N GLY A 49 -9.73 -4.80 1.49
CA GLY A 49 -9.45 -3.59 2.28
C GLY A 49 -8.13 -2.91 1.94
N TRP A 50 -7.26 -3.54 1.14
CA TRP A 50 -6.05 -2.90 0.62
C TRP A 50 -6.30 -2.27 -0.74
N GLU A 51 -6.03 -0.98 -0.85
CA GLU A 51 -6.25 -0.21 -2.08
C GLU A 51 -5.01 0.57 -2.49
N GLN A 52 -4.79 0.64 -3.80
CA GLN A 52 -3.77 1.52 -4.37
C GLN A 52 -4.21 2.96 -4.21
N GLN A 53 -3.38 3.76 -3.54
CA GLN A 53 -3.65 5.18 -3.29
C GLN A 53 -3.11 6.05 -4.43
N TRP A 54 -1.87 5.80 -4.84
CA TRP A 54 -1.20 6.55 -5.90
C TRP A 54 -0.03 5.77 -6.47
N GLN A 55 0.43 6.20 -7.64
CA GLN A 55 1.62 5.69 -8.31
C GLN A 55 2.37 6.83 -8.99
N THR A 56 3.70 6.72 -9.11
CA THR A 56 4.55 7.63 -9.89
C THR A 56 5.59 6.84 -10.68
N VAL A 57 6.04 7.40 -11.79
CA VAL A 57 7.12 6.88 -12.63
C VAL A 57 8.17 7.98 -12.76
N SER A 58 9.44 7.62 -12.75
CA SER A 58 10.52 8.57 -13.04
C SER A 58 10.45 9.05 -14.49
N ASN A 59 10.91 10.29 -14.75
CA ASN A 59 10.86 10.88 -16.09
C ASN A 59 11.60 10.06 -17.17
N ASP A 60 12.56 9.23 -16.77
CA ASP A 60 13.33 8.34 -17.66
C ASP A 60 12.71 6.95 -17.84
N GLY A 61 11.55 6.67 -17.22
CA GLY A 61 10.88 5.38 -17.29
C GLY A 61 11.63 4.24 -16.59
N GLN A 62 12.69 4.53 -15.81
CA GLN A 62 13.55 3.50 -15.22
C GLN A 62 13.14 3.07 -13.81
N SER A 63 12.22 3.80 -13.17
CA SER A 63 11.78 3.51 -11.81
C SER A 63 10.35 3.94 -11.56
N TYR A 64 9.71 3.33 -10.56
CA TYR A 64 8.37 3.68 -10.12
C TYR A 64 8.23 3.56 -8.60
N GLU A 65 7.21 4.22 -8.08
CA GLU A 65 6.67 4.03 -6.74
C GLU A 65 5.17 3.73 -6.84
N ILE A 66 4.70 2.70 -6.12
CA ILE A 66 3.27 2.44 -5.95
C ILE A 66 2.98 2.35 -4.45
N ARG A 67 1.95 3.07 -3.98
CA ARG A 67 1.49 3.01 -2.60
C ARG A 67 0.14 2.31 -2.49
N TYR A 68 0.07 1.37 -1.57
CA TYR A 68 -1.15 0.73 -1.09
C TYR A 68 -1.40 1.10 0.37
N ARG A 69 -2.67 1.27 0.76
CA ARG A 69 -3.09 1.52 2.14
C ARG A 69 -4.29 0.65 2.48
N HIS A 70 -4.39 0.21 3.73
CA HIS A 70 -5.59 -0.44 4.25
C HIS A 70 -6.67 0.61 4.56
N GLN A 71 -7.89 0.44 4.06
CA GLN A 71 -8.98 1.42 4.18
C GLN A 71 -9.39 1.68 5.63
N SER A 72 -9.37 0.66 6.48
CA SER A 72 -9.79 0.77 7.88
C SER A 72 -8.65 1.01 8.86
N ASP A 73 -7.39 0.86 8.40
CA ASP A 73 -6.21 0.99 9.24
C ASP A 73 -5.18 1.90 8.54
N PRO A 74 -5.21 3.22 8.78
CA PRO A 74 -4.41 4.18 8.00
C PRO A 74 -2.90 3.98 8.16
N PHE A 75 -2.47 3.39 9.28
CA PHE A 75 -1.07 3.04 9.60
C PHE A 75 -0.68 1.64 9.12
N GLU A 76 -1.48 1.05 8.23
CA GLU A 76 -1.16 -0.17 7.52
C GLU A 76 -1.00 0.16 6.03
N GLN A 77 0.27 0.29 5.62
CA GLN A 77 0.63 0.73 4.28
C GLN A 77 1.73 -0.14 3.69
N LEU A 78 1.74 -0.25 2.36
CA LEU A 78 2.81 -0.85 1.59
C LEU A 78 3.22 0.13 0.51
N VAL A 79 4.52 0.38 0.40
CA VAL A 79 5.12 1.08 -0.72
C VAL A 79 6.02 0.12 -1.48
N ILE A 80 5.85 0.07 -2.79
CA ILE A 80 6.67 -0.70 -3.71
C ILE A 80 7.52 0.28 -4.50
N TYR A 81 8.84 0.21 -4.32
CA TYR A 81 9.80 0.86 -5.19
C TYR A 81 10.32 -0.16 -6.19
N GLY A 82 10.17 0.11 -7.48
CA GLY A 82 10.74 -0.69 -8.56
C GLY A 82 11.73 0.11 -9.41
N SER A 83 12.79 -0.55 -9.89
CA SER A 83 13.77 0.07 -10.80
C SER A 83 14.43 -0.94 -11.73
N THR A 84 14.90 -0.48 -12.89
CA THR A 84 15.79 -1.26 -13.77
C THR A 84 17.23 -1.36 -13.23
N LYS A 85 17.59 -0.55 -12.22
CA LYS A 85 18.93 -0.53 -11.62
C LYS A 85 18.92 -1.12 -10.20
N PRO A 86 20.01 -1.81 -9.79
CA PRO A 86 20.12 -2.31 -8.42
C PRO A 86 20.10 -1.19 -7.39
N PHE A 87 19.37 -1.40 -6.29
CA PHE A 87 19.51 -0.57 -5.10
C PHE A 87 20.85 -0.84 -4.39
N PRO A 88 21.44 0.16 -3.70
CA PRO A 88 22.64 -0.03 -2.91
C PRO A 88 22.48 -1.16 -1.87
N LYS A 89 23.45 -2.07 -1.85
CA LYS A 89 23.53 -3.15 -0.86
C LYS A 89 24.22 -2.67 0.41
N ARG A 90 23.75 -3.16 1.56
CA ARG A 90 24.33 -2.83 2.87
C ARG A 90 24.94 -4.08 3.49
N ALA A 91 26.13 -3.93 4.07
CA ALA A 91 26.78 -5.02 4.81
C ALA A 91 26.01 -5.34 6.10
N LYS A 92 25.59 -4.31 6.83
CA LYS A 92 24.82 -4.39 8.09
C LYS A 92 23.50 -3.62 7.94
N PRO A 93 22.42 -4.02 8.64
CA PRO A 93 21.21 -3.21 8.66
C PRO A 93 21.50 -1.88 9.36
N PRO A 94 20.77 -0.81 9.03
CA PRO A 94 20.81 0.44 9.79
C PRO A 94 20.55 0.22 11.29
N VAL A 95 21.17 1.05 12.12
CA VAL A 95 20.85 1.12 13.55
C VAL A 95 19.45 1.71 13.69
N LEU A 96 18.60 1.11 14.52
CA LEU A 96 17.29 1.66 14.84
C LEU A 96 17.48 2.76 15.90
N THR A 97 16.97 3.95 15.64
CA THR A 97 16.96 5.03 16.64
C THR A 97 15.54 5.16 17.16
N THR A 98 15.36 5.10 18.48
CA THR A 98 14.05 5.37 19.10
C THR A 98 14.12 6.68 19.88
N PRO A 99 13.07 7.51 19.87
CA PRO A 99 13.02 8.68 20.75
C PRO A 99 13.27 8.25 22.21
N SER A 100 14.05 9.02 22.98
CA SER A 100 14.10 8.75 24.42
C SER A 100 12.80 9.25 25.07
N ARG A 101 12.47 8.70 26.24
CA ARG A 101 11.26 9.04 26.99
C ARG A 101 11.22 10.52 27.41
N ASP A 102 12.37 11.18 27.42
CA ASP A 102 12.57 12.55 27.92
C ASP A 102 12.72 13.55 26.77
N GLY A 103 12.12 13.29 25.60
CA GLY A 103 12.19 14.05 24.33
C GLY A 103 11.74 15.53 24.36
N LEU A 104 11.97 16.23 25.47
CA LEU A 104 11.81 17.66 25.70
C LEU A 104 13.05 18.47 25.30
N TYR A 105 14.14 17.83 24.86
CA TYR A 105 15.39 18.51 24.50
C TYR A 105 15.70 18.32 23.01
N GLU A 106 15.94 19.44 22.32
CA GLU A 106 16.22 19.51 20.86
C GLU A 106 17.47 18.70 20.43
N ASP A 107 18.30 18.26 21.37
CA ASP A 107 19.57 17.55 21.13
C ASP A 107 19.57 16.06 21.55
N ASP A 108 18.41 15.46 21.83
CA ASP A 108 18.36 14.03 22.20
C ASP A 108 18.70 13.13 21.00
N PRO A 109 19.83 12.40 21.02
CA PRO A 109 20.22 11.53 19.90
C PRO A 109 19.36 10.25 19.81
N GLY A 110 18.41 10.06 20.73
CA GLY A 110 17.59 8.88 20.87
C GLY A 110 18.38 7.66 21.35
N ILE A 111 17.66 6.57 21.62
CA ILE A 111 18.24 5.28 21.98
C ILE A 111 18.60 4.54 20.70
N LYS A 112 19.90 4.28 20.52
CA LYS A 112 20.44 3.54 19.38
C LYS A 112 20.42 2.04 19.65
N THR A 113 19.65 1.30 18.87
CA THR A 113 19.51 -0.15 18.96
C THR A 113 20.15 -0.83 17.74
N PRO A 114 21.28 -1.53 17.91
CA PRO A 114 21.85 -2.35 16.85
C PRO A 114 20.87 -3.42 16.37
N GLN A 115 20.79 -3.60 15.05
CA GLN A 115 19.92 -4.60 14.44
C GLN A 115 20.72 -5.70 13.76
N SER A 116 20.08 -6.86 13.58
CA SER A 116 20.54 -7.92 12.68
C SER A 116 19.57 -8.06 11.50
N TRP A 117 20.07 -8.47 10.35
CA TRP A 117 19.22 -8.75 9.19
C TRP A 117 18.20 -9.82 9.55
N LYS A 118 16.93 -9.51 9.32
CA LYS A 118 15.85 -10.50 9.31
C LYS A 118 15.63 -10.97 7.88
N SER A 119 14.89 -12.06 7.70
CA SER A 119 14.61 -12.61 6.36
C SER A 119 13.12 -12.89 6.17
N THR A 120 12.65 -12.78 4.93
CA THR A 120 11.29 -13.16 4.50
C THR A 120 11.36 -13.77 3.10
N ARG A 121 10.24 -14.26 2.59
CA ARG A 121 10.10 -14.75 1.21
C ARG A 121 9.25 -13.77 0.41
N VAL A 122 9.76 -13.34 -0.74
CA VAL A 122 9.01 -12.59 -1.76
C VAL A 122 9.09 -13.39 -3.04
N MET A 123 7.95 -13.85 -3.55
CA MET A 123 7.89 -14.71 -4.75
C MET A 123 8.87 -15.90 -4.73
N GLY A 124 9.04 -16.54 -3.56
CA GLY A 124 9.96 -17.65 -3.36
C GLY A 124 11.42 -17.26 -3.12
N GLN A 125 11.83 -16.01 -3.41
CA GLN A 125 13.17 -15.51 -3.12
C GLN A 125 13.33 -15.14 -1.64
N THR A 126 14.46 -15.50 -1.03
CA THR A 126 14.79 -15.03 0.33
C THR A 126 15.28 -13.59 0.27
N VAL A 127 14.60 -12.70 0.97
CA VAL A 127 14.88 -11.27 1.00
C VAL A 127 15.19 -10.83 2.42
N ARG A 128 16.30 -10.11 2.59
CA ARG A 128 16.67 -9.51 3.88
C ARG A 128 15.80 -8.30 4.16
N TRP A 129 15.46 -8.08 5.42
CA TRP A 129 14.72 -6.89 5.85
C TRP A 129 15.14 -6.41 7.24
N TYR A 130 14.77 -5.19 7.59
CA TYR A 130 15.08 -4.49 8.83
C TYR A 130 13.94 -3.54 9.21
N GLN A 131 13.94 -3.03 10.43
CA GLN A 131 13.03 -1.97 10.86
C GLN A 131 13.70 -0.63 10.63
N GLU A 132 13.05 0.25 9.87
CA GLU A 132 13.55 1.59 9.57
C GLU A 132 13.27 2.54 10.71
N ASP A 133 12.06 2.45 11.25
CA ASP A 133 11.55 3.35 12.27
C ASP A 133 10.65 2.63 13.28
N VAL A 134 10.57 3.18 14.48
CA VAL A 134 9.60 2.77 15.51
C VAL A 134 8.30 3.54 15.32
N ALA A 135 7.22 3.02 15.90
CA ALA A 135 5.97 3.76 15.95
C ALA A 135 6.13 4.97 16.87
N ASP A 136 5.60 6.13 16.46
CA ASP A 136 5.78 7.40 17.16
C ASP A 136 4.45 8.11 17.48
N GLY A 137 3.40 7.35 17.77
CA GLY A 137 2.10 7.90 18.18
C GLY A 137 1.30 8.55 17.05
N ALA A 138 1.97 9.16 16.06
CA ALA A 138 1.39 9.64 14.82
C ALA A 138 1.50 8.61 13.70
N ASP A 139 2.57 7.81 13.67
CA ASP A 139 2.81 6.80 12.63
C ASP A 139 3.05 5.40 13.21
N GLY A 140 2.80 4.39 12.37
CA GLY A 140 3.17 3.00 12.64
C GLY A 140 4.68 2.76 12.49
N SER A 141 5.15 1.57 12.89
CA SER A 141 6.55 1.21 12.65
C SER A 141 6.80 0.94 11.16
N TYR A 142 7.94 1.38 10.64
CA TYR A 142 8.32 1.17 9.25
C TYR A 142 9.32 0.03 9.10
N TYR A 143 9.12 -0.80 8.09
CA TYR A 143 9.92 -2.00 7.82
C TYR A 143 10.43 -2.00 6.37
N SER A 144 11.74 -2.04 6.23
CA SER A 144 12.58 -2.09 5.02
C SER A 144 12.96 -3.47 4.51
N THR A 145 12.59 -3.92 3.31
CA THR A 145 13.47 -4.90 2.65
C THR A 145 14.79 -4.24 2.23
N GLU A 146 15.88 -4.98 2.24
CA GLU A 146 17.02 -4.63 1.38
C GLU A 146 16.58 -4.75 -0.07
N GLY A 147 17.13 -3.93 -0.97
CA GLY A 147 16.87 -4.07 -2.40
C GLY A 147 17.16 -5.47 -2.93
N PHE A 148 16.29 -6.02 -3.76
CA PHE A 148 16.41 -7.38 -4.28
C PHE A 148 15.97 -7.47 -5.75
N PRO A 149 16.60 -8.31 -6.57
CA PRO A 149 16.14 -8.54 -7.93
C PRO A 149 14.93 -9.49 -7.94
N LEU A 150 14.04 -9.36 -8.93
CA LEU A 150 13.13 -10.41 -9.37
C LEU A 150 13.10 -10.44 -10.90
N THR A 151 12.93 -11.63 -11.46
CA THR A 151 12.75 -11.82 -12.91
C THR A 151 11.29 -12.17 -13.19
N SER A 152 10.65 -11.39 -14.07
CA SER A 152 9.26 -11.62 -14.47
C SER A 152 9.13 -12.90 -15.31
N PRO A 153 7.90 -13.44 -15.48
CA PRO A 153 7.68 -14.61 -16.33
C PRO A 153 8.07 -14.37 -17.79
N GLU A 154 8.13 -13.10 -18.21
CA GLU A 154 8.58 -12.65 -19.53
C GLU A 154 10.12 -12.55 -19.64
N GLY A 155 10.86 -12.85 -18.57
CA GLY A 155 12.32 -12.85 -18.54
C GLY A 155 12.97 -11.49 -18.26
N LYS A 156 12.18 -10.44 -18.00
CA LYS A 156 12.72 -9.12 -17.62
C LYS A 156 13.09 -9.08 -16.15
N THR A 157 14.25 -8.53 -15.81
CA THR A 157 14.67 -8.38 -14.41
C THR A 157 14.47 -6.94 -13.94
N GLY A 158 13.77 -6.78 -12.83
CA GLY A 158 13.70 -5.53 -12.08
C GLY A 158 14.34 -5.68 -10.70
N TYR A 159 14.59 -4.55 -10.05
CA TYR A 159 15.08 -4.46 -8.69
C TYR A 159 14.04 -3.75 -7.84
N TYR A 160 13.83 -4.25 -6.62
CA TYR A 160 12.70 -3.85 -5.80
C TYR A 160 13.12 -3.56 -4.37
N ARG A 161 12.47 -2.60 -3.74
CA ARG A 161 12.45 -2.39 -2.29
C ARG A 161 11.01 -2.25 -1.85
N LEU A 162 10.63 -3.01 -0.83
CA LEU A 162 9.30 -2.96 -0.23
C LEU A 162 9.40 -2.28 1.12
N VAL A 163 8.53 -1.30 1.36
CA VAL A 163 8.42 -0.59 2.64
C VAL A 163 7.04 -0.83 3.19
N ILE A 164 6.95 -1.29 4.43
CA ILE A 164 5.66 -1.49 5.10
C ILE A 164 5.60 -0.64 6.35
N GLU A 165 4.53 0.13 6.48
CA GLU A 165 4.10 0.69 7.76
C GLU A 165 3.17 -0.30 8.44
N SER A 166 3.35 -0.54 9.74
CA SER A 166 2.43 -1.38 10.51
C SER A 166 2.43 -1.09 11.99
N VAL A 167 1.24 -1.13 12.59
CA VAL A 167 1.01 -1.08 14.05
C VAL A 167 0.88 -2.47 14.69
N THR A 168 0.66 -3.50 13.87
CA THR A 168 0.50 -4.90 14.33
C THR A 168 1.80 -5.72 14.26
N GLY A 169 2.86 -5.18 13.64
CA GLY A 169 4.12 -5.90 13.42
C GLY A 169 4.01 -6.99 12.35
N ALA A 170 2.92 -7.05 11.59
CA ALA A 170 2.66 -8.07 10.57
C ALA A 170 3.43 -7.86 9.24
N ALA A 171 4.37 -6.92 9.19
CA ALA A 171 5.16 -6.59 8.01
C ALA A 171 5.81 -7.82 7.32
N PRO A 172 6.43 -8.79 8.04
CA PRO A 172 7.08 -9.92 7.38
C PRO A 172 6.13 -10.77 6.54
N ALA A 173 4.90 -10.97 7.03
CA ALA A 173 3.87 -11.73 6.34
C ALA A 173 3.37 -10.97 5.11
N ARG A 174 3.30 -9.64 5.16
CA ARG A 174 2.81 -8.80 4.07
C ARG A 174 3.82 -8.64 2.92
N PHE A 175 5.12 -8.66 3.17
CA PHE A 175 6.11 -8.71 2.08
C PHE A 175 5.89 -9.90 1.14
N SER A 176 5.44 -11.04 1.69
CA SER A 176 5.16 -12.24 0.89
C SER A 176 3.90 -12.16 0.02
N LYS A 177 3.14 -11.06 0.14
CA LYS A 177 1.89 -10.83 -0.61
C LYS A 177 2.07 -9.99 -1.86
N VAL A 178 3.29 -9.58 -2.15
CA VAL A 178 3.66 -8.87 -3.38
C VAL A 178 4.01 -9.87 -4.47
N GLY A 179 3.52 -9.61 -5.69
CA GLY A 179 3.73 -10.46 -6.86
C GLY A 179 3.51 -9.72 -8.17
N TRP A 180 3.47 -10.45 -9.28
CA TRP A 180 3.04 -9.94 -10.58
C TRP A 180 1.53 -9.69 -10.57
#